data_AF-A0A4P9X330-F1
#
_entry.id   AF-A0A4P9X330-F1
#
_cell.length_a   1.000
_cell.length_b   1.000
_cell.length_c   1.000
_cell.angle_alpha   90.00
_cell.angle_beta   90.00
_cell.angle_gamma   90.00
#
_symmetry.space_group_name_H-M   'P 1'
#
loop_
_entity.id
_entity.type
_entity.pdbx_description
1 polymer ?
#
loop_
_entity_poly.entity_id
_entity_poly.type
_entity_poly.pdbx_seq_one_letter_code
_entity_poly.pdbx_strand_id
1 'polypeptide(L)'
;IEASPTFNGVPVAASFLMFQALPPLDERFPGLQLAPVFDPKDPEFAFEELGWLAPFYPSSAKVTAPMYEKLSEAEESKLGGSNIKKQSVGKMVAYGTCKMGCASVQLLRVQIFKLNGD
;
A
#
# COMPACT_ATOMS: atom_id res chain seq x y z
N ILE A 1 -16.82 6.77 16.17
CA ILE A 1 -16.33 6.55 14.79
C ILE A 1 -15.28 5.47 14.91
N GLU A 2 -15.63 4.22 14.63
CA GLU A 2 -14.65 3.12 14.69
C GLU A 2 -13.84 3.16 13.40
N ALA A 3 -12.76 3.94 13.42
CA ALA A 3 -11.72 3.89 12.41
C ALA A 3 -10.83 2.66 12.66
N SER A 4 -10.13 2.21 11.61
CA SER A 4 -9.13 1.15 11.69
C SER A 4 -8.24 1.36 12.92
N PRO A 5 -7.99 0.32 13.73
CA PRO A 5 -7.01 0.43 14.79
C PRO A 5 -5.66 0.85 14.19
N THR A 6 -4.96 1.73 14.90
CA THR A 6 -3.65 2.22 14.49
C THR A 6 -2.57 1.62 15.37
N PHE A 7 -1.46 1.19 14.78
CA PHE A 7 -0.25 0.82 15.49
C PHE A 7 0.86 1.81 15.13
N ASN A 8 1.41 2.53 16.11
CA ASN A 8 2.38 3.62 15.89
C ASN A 8 1.94 4.67 14.86
N GLY A 9 0.64 4.99 14.81
CA GLY A 9 0.06 5.93 13.84
C GLY A 9 -0.19 5.35 12.44
N VAL A 10 0.13 4.07 12.21
CA VAL A 10 -0.15 3.37 10.95
C VAL A 10 -1.48 2.63 11.05
N PRO A 11 -2.44 2.82 10.13
CA PRO A 11 -3.66 2.03 10.08
C PRO A 11 -3.33 0.56 9.81
N VAL A 12 -3.73 -0.34 10.72
CA VAL A 12 -3.46 -1.78 10.60
C VAL A 12 -4.07 -2.37 9.32
N ALA A 13 -5.25 -1.88 8.92
CA ALA A 13 -5.90 -2.23 7.67
C ALA A 13 -5.05 -1.93 6.42
N ALA A 14 -4.33 -0.81 6.40
CA ALA A 14 -3.45 -0.43 5.29
C ALA A 14 -2.32 -1.45 5.11
N SER A 15 -1.64 -1.79 6.21
CA SER A 15 -0.54 -2.75 6.24
C SER A 15 -1.00 -4.14 5.78
N PHE A 16 -2.16 -4.61 6.26
CA PHE A 16 -2.69 -5.91 5.86
C PHE A 16 -3.10 -5.96 4.38
N LEU A 17 -3.67 -4.88 3.84
CA LEU A 17 -3.98 -4.83 2.40
C LEU A 17 -2.73 -4.83 1.53
N MET A 18 -1.70 -4.08 1.92
CA MET A 18 -0.41 -4.11 1.24
C MET A 18 0.21 -5.52 1.29
N PHE A 19 0.21 -6.17 2.45
CA PHE A 19 0.76 -7.52 2.60
C PHE A 19 0.01 -8.56 1.75
N GLN A 20 -1.32 -8.49 1.71
CA GLN A 20 -2.14 -9.37 0.86
C GLN A 20 -1.93 -9.12 -0.64
N ALA A 21 -1.53 -7.91 -1.02
CA ALA A 21 -1.29 -7.54 -2.42
C ALA A 21 0.11 -7.95 -2.93
N LEU A 22 1.05 -8.30 -2.04
CA LEU A 22 2.40 -8.70 -2.42
C LEU A 22 2.45 -9.95 -3.33
N PRO A 23 1.83 -11.11 -2.96
CA PRO A 23 1.91 -12.31 -3.80
C PRO A 23 1.40 -12.12 -5.23
N PRO A 24 0.20 -11.55 -5.48
CA PRO A 24 -0.27 -11.36 -6.86
C PRO A 24 0.54 -10.30 -7.62
N LEU A 25 1.15 -9.34 -6.92
CA LEU A 25 2.03 -8.37 -7.55
C LEU A 25 3.35 -9.01 -8.00
N ASP A 26 4.01 -9.78 -7.14
CA ASP A 26 5.28 -10.44 -7.44
C ASP A 26 5.14 -11.44 -8.60
N GLU A 27 4.01 -12.15 -8.67
CA GLU A 27 3.72 -13.08 -9.76
C GLU A 27 3.54 -12.36 -11.11
N ARG A 28 2.89 -11.19 -11.11
CA ARG A 28 2.55 -10.48 -12.34
C ARG A 28 3.62 -9.48 -12.79
N PHE A 29 4.38 -8.92 -11.85
CA PHE A 29 5.37 -7.86 -12.07
C PHE A 29 6.65 -8.13 -11.25
N PRO A 30 7.41 -9.20 -11.59
CA PRO A 30 8.55 -9.64 -10.78
C PRO A 30 9.72 -8.63 -10.67
N GLY A 31 9.75 -7.63 -11.57
CA GLY A 31 10.73 -6.53 -11.55
C GLY A 31 10.31 -5.32 -10.72
N LEU A 32 9.10 -5.34 -10.14
CA LEU A 32 8.59 -4.26 -9.29
C LEU A 32 8.51 -4.72 -7.84
N GLN A 33 8.70 -3.79 -6.92
CA GLN A 33 8.53 -4.02 -5.49
C GLN A 33 7.66 -2.94 -4.87
N LEU A 34 6.81 -3.31 -3.92
CA LEU A 34 6.10 -2.36 -3.08
C LEU A 34 7.02 -1.78 -2.01
N ALA A 35 6.66 -0.62 -1.50
CA ALA A 35 7.20 -0.19 -0.22
C ALA A 35 6.93 -1.26 0.86
N PRO A 36 7.93 -1.59 1.69
CA PRO A 36 7.81 -2.65 2.68
C PRO A 36 6.87 -2.31 3.83
N VAL A 37 6.66 -1.01 4.09
CA VAL A 37 5.86 -0.49 5.20
C VAL A 37 5.03 0.68 4.70
N PHE A 38 3.80 0.79 5.19
CA PHE A 38 2.97 1.97 5.01
C PHE A 38 3.55 3.14 5.84
N ASP A 39 3.94 4.23 5.19
CA ASP A 39 4.40 5.44 5.88
C ASP A 39 3.33 6.55 5.81
N PRO A 40 2.64 6.88 6.92
CA PRO A 40 1.61 7.92 6.92
C PRO A 40 2.18 9.33 6.73
N LYS A 41 3.51 9.52 6.80
CA LYS A 41 4.17 10.81 6.59
C LYS A 41 4.56 11.03 5.13
N ASP A 42 4.56 9.97 4.33
CA ASP A 42 4.93 10.03 2.92
C ASP A 42 3.67 10.30 2.07
N PRO A 43 3.62 11.39 1.30
CA PRO A 43 2.45 11.76 0.50
C PRO A 43 2.11 10.77 -0.63
N GLU A 44 3.02 9.86 -0.97
CA GLU A 44 2.75 8.79 -1.94
C GLU A 44 1.83 7.69 -1.39
N PHE A 45 1.71 7.62 -0.06
CA PHE A 45 0.81 6.71 0.61
C PHE A 45 -0.51 7.38 0.93
N ALA A 46 -1.59 6.64 0.73
CA ALA A 46 -2.92 7.06 1.15
C ALA A 46 -3.71 5.89 1.70
N PHE A 47 -4.48 6.12 2.75
CA PHE A 47 -5.42 5.14 3.29
C PHE A 47 -6.79 5.80 3.46
N GLU A 48 -7.81 5.16 2.93
CA GLU A 48 -9.20 5.62 2.96
C GLU A 48 -10.11 4.47 3.40
N GLU A 49 -10.96 4.73 4.38
CA GLU A 49 -12.06 3.84 4.73
C GLU A 49 -13.32 4.23 3.97
N LEU A 50 -13.98 3.26 3.36
CA LEU A 50 -15.10 3.44 2.46
C LEU A 50 -16.35 2.72 3.02
N GLY A 51 -17.49 3.40 3.04
CA GLY A 51 -18.77 2.85 3.52
C GLY A 51 -19.86 2.96 2.46
N TRP A 52 -20.65 1.89 2.26
CA TRP A 52 -21.67 1.80 1.21
C TRP A 52 -22.94 2.64 1.50
N LEU A 53 -23.34 2.85 2.76
CA LEU A 53 -24.64 3.49 3.07
C LEU A 53 -24.70 4.44 4.29
N ALA A 54 -23.60 4.64 5.02
CA ALA A 54 -23.48 5.69 6.04
C ALA A 54 -22.02 5.84 6.49
N PRO A 55 -21.56 7.03 6.92
CA PRO A 55 -20.22 7.24 7.48
C PRO A 55 -19.96 6.50 8.80
N PHE A 56 -20.94 5.73 9.30
CA PHE A 56 -20.87 5.06 10.60
C PHE A 56 -20.37 3.61 10.55
N TYR A 57 -20.35 2.99 9.35
CA TYR A 57 -19.89 1.60 9.18
C TYR A 57 -19.02 1.48 7.92
N PRO A 58 -17.71 1.74 8.02
CA PRO A 58 -16.80 1.40 6.93
C PRO A 58 -16.89 -0.11 6.67
N SER A 59 -17.20 -0.46 5.44
CA SER A 59 -17.39 -1.83 4.94
C SER A 59 -16.29 -2.22 3.94
N SER A 60 -15.46 -1.25 3.59
CA SER A 60 -14.38 -1.39 2.64
C SER A 60 -13.25 -0.43 3.00
N ALA A 61 -12.06 -0.72 2.50
CA ALA A 61 -10.87 0.08 2.68
C ALA A 61 -10.08 0.13 1.37
N LYS A 62 -9.39 1.23 1.17
CA LYS A 62 -8.55 1.50 0.00
C LYS A 62 -7.19 1.96 0.51
N VAL A 63 -6.14 1.28 0.07
CA VAL A 63 -4.75 1.69 0.31
C VAL A 63 -4.07 2.01 -1.00
N THR A 64 -3.36 3.13 -1.04
CA THR A 64 -2.46 3.53 -2.11
C THR A 64 -1.04 3.45 -1.59
N ALA A 65 -0.16 2.81 -2.33
CA ALA A 65 1.26 2.70 -1.98
C ALA A 65 2.14 2.86 -3.23
N PRO A 66 3.31 3.51 -3.11
CA PRO A 66 4.27 3.63 -4.19
C PRO A 66 4.91 2.26 -4.51
N MET A 67 5.30 2.12 -5.77
CA MET A 67 6.04 0.98 -6.29
C MET A 67 7.38 1.44 -6.85
N TYR A 68 8.39 0.59 -6.68
CA TYR A 68 9.76 0.86 -7.07
C TYR A 68 10.27 -0.25 -7.99
N GLU A 69 11.32 0.04 -8.74
CA GLU A 69 12.08 -1.00 -9.41
C GLU A 69 12.83 -1.86 -8.39
N LYS A 70 12.75 -3.17 -8.62
CA LYS A 70 13.55 -4.15 -7.89
C LYS A 70 14.98 -4.05 -8.41
N LEU A 71 15.89 -3.66 -7.52
CA LEU A 71 17.30 -3.53 -7.83
C LEU A 71 18.06 -4.72 -7.26
N SER A 72 19.29 -4.93 -7.74
CA SER A 72 20.18 -5.90 -7.11
C SER A 72 20.57 -5.45 -5.70
N GLU A 73 20.90 -6.40 -4.82
CA GLU A 73 21.32 -6.12 -3.44
C GLU A 73 22.50 -5.14 -3.38
N ALA A 74 23.42 -5.23 -4.34
CA ALA A 74 24.55 -4.32 -4.45
C ALA A 74 24.12 -2.88 -4.78
N GLU A 75 23.10 -2.69 -5.60
CA GLU A 75 22.55 -1.36 -5.93
C GLU A 75 21.72 -0.79 -4.80
N GLU A 76 20.92 -1.61 -4.11
CA GLU A 76 20.20 -1.18 -2.91
C GLU A 76 21.16 -0.72 -1.81
N SER A 77 22.25 -1.46 -1.60
CA SER A 77 23.31 -1.10 -0.66
C SER A 77 24.00 0.22 -1.03
N LYS A 78 24.27 0.44 -2.32
CA LYS A 78 24.84 1.71 -2.83
C LYS A 78 23.92 2.90 -2.60
N LEU A 79 22.63 2.74 -2.89
CA LEU A 79 21.62 3.79 -2.67
C LEU A 79 21.48 4.11 -1.19
N GLY A 80 21.41 3.08 -0.34
CA GLY A 80 21.37 3.24 1.11
C GLY A 80 22.61 3.94 1.67
N GLY A 81 23.80 3.55 1.22
CA GLY A 81 25.06 4.18 1.60
C GLY A 81 25.20 5.62 1.12
N SER A 82 24.52 5.98 0.02
CA SER A 82 24.52 7.33 -0.55
C SER A 82 23.35 8.20 -0.04
N ASN A 83 22.49 7.66 0.84
CA ASN A 83 21.27 8.30 1.34
C ASN A 83 20.33 8.79 0.21
N ILE A 84 20.32 8.09 -0.92
CA ILE A 84 19.47 8.41 -2.08
C ILE A 84 18.18 7.59 -1.96
N LYS A 85 17.02 8.28 -1.99
CA LYS A 85 15.72 7.62 -2.05
C LYS A 85 15.44 7.12 -3.47
N LYS A 86 14.93 5.89 -3.58
CA LYS A 86 14.41 5.37 -4.85
C LYS A 86 13.23 6.23 -5.31
N GLN A 87 13.17 6.51 -6.61
CA GLN A 87 12.01 7.13 -7.22
C GLN A 87 10.93 6.08 -7.48
N SER A 88 9.68 6.43 -7.21
CA SER A 88 8.54 5.58 -7.54
C SER A 88 8.36 5.52 -9.06
N VAL A 89 8.14 4.31 -9.58
CA VAL A 89 7.88 4.05 -11.02
C VAL A 89 6.41 3.72 -11.27
N GLY A 90 5.64 3.59 -10.20
CA GLY A 90 4.21 3.32 -10.25
C GLY A 90 3.56 3.50 -8.89
N LYS A 91 2.25 3.35 -8.86
CA LYS A 91 1.46 3.27 -7.64
C LYS A 91 0.53 2.07 -7.71
N MET A 92 0.43 1.38 -6.59
CA MET A 92 -0.58 0.36 -6.37
C MET A 92 -1.76 0.97 -5.64
N VAL A 93 -2.98 0.65 -6.06
CA VAL A 93 -4.20 0.89 -5.31
C VAL A 93 -4.86 -0.45 -5.01
N ALA A 94 -4.84 -0.87 -3.76
CA ALA A 94 -5.50 -2.07 -3.28
C ALA A 94 -6.81 -1.72 -2.57
N TYR A 95 -7.86 -2.45 -2.95
CA TYR A 95 -9.20 -2.34 -2.39
C TYR A 95 -9.49 -3.61 -1.62
N GLY A 96 -10.04 -3.49 -0.42
CA GLY A 96 -10.51 -4.63 0.35
C GLY A 96 -11.83 -4.37 1.03
N THR A 97 -12.51 -5.46 1.37
CA THR A 97 -13.68 -5.45 2.25
C THR A 97 -13.21 -5.54 3.69
N CYS A 98 -13.84 -4.80 4.60
CA CYS A 98 -13.47 -4.82 6.01
C CYS A 98 -14.69 -5.16 6.89
N LYS A 99 -14.44 -5.86 8.00
CA LYS A 99 -15.44 -6.07 9.07
C LYS A 99 -15.36 -4.93 10.10
N MET A 100 -16.35 -4.85 11.01
CA MET A 100 -16.50 -3.86 12.08
C MET A 100 -15.18 -3.14 12.47
N GLY A 101 -15.14 -1.82 12.26
CA GLY A 101 -13.97 -0.97 12.56
C GLY A 101 -12.72 -1.25 11.73
N CYS A 102 -12.86 -1.90 10.57
CA CYS A 102 -11.78 -2.35 9.69
C CYS A 102 -10.61 -3.11 10.37
N ALA A 103 -10.85 -3.75 11.52
CA ALA A 103 -9.84 -4.54 12.24
C ALA A 103 -9.37 -5.79 11.45
N SER A 104 -10.22 -6.29 10.56
CA SER A 104 -9.91 -7.34 9.61
C SER A 104 -10.28 -6.88 8.20
N VAL A 105 -9.36 -7.07 7.26
CA VAL A 105 -9.49 -6.69 5.85
C VAL A 105 -9.20 -7.88 4.95
N GLN A 106 -9.97 -8.01 3.88
CA GLN A 106 -9.77 -9.02 2.85
C GLN A 106 -9.60 -8.30 1.51
N LEU A 107 -8.50 -8.60 0.81
CA LEU A 107 -8.21 -8.03 -0.50
C LEU A 107 -9.28 -8.44 -1.52
N LEU A 108 -9.84 -7.46 -2.21
CA LEU A 108 -10.85 -7.65 -3.25
C LEU A 108 -10.27 -7.39 -4.65
N ARG A 109 -9.49 -6.32 -4.79
CA ARG A 109 -8.93 -5.90 -6.09
C ARG A 109 -7.61 -5.15 -5.88
N VAL A 110 -6.69 -5.35 -6.82
CA VAL A 110 -5.47 -4.56 -6.94
C VAL A 110 -5.48 -3.87 -8.30
N GLN A 111 -5.14 -2.58 -8.31
CA GLN A 111 -4.89 -1.82 -9.53
C GLN A 111 -3.49 -1.25 -9.48
N ILE A 112 -2.81 -1.27 -10.62
CA ILE A 112 -1.46 -0.74 -10.74
C ILE A 112 -1.51 0.35 -11.79
N PHE A 113 -0.98 1.51 -11.44
CA PHE A 113 -0.85 2.64 -12.34
C PHE A 113 0.63 2.91 -12.53
N LYS A 114 1.08 2.88 -13.79
CA LYS A 114 2.45 3.27 -14.12
C LYS A 114 2.57 4.78 -13.98
N LEU A 115 3.62 5.25 -13.30
CA LEU A 115 3.99 6.65 -13.25
C LEU A 115 4.94 6.91 -14.43
N ASN A 116 4.43 6.84 -15.65
CA ASN A 116 5.18 7.31 -16.81
C ASN A 116 4.66 8.68 -17.23
N GLY A 117 5.56 9.66 -17.27
CA GLY A 117 5.52 10.65 -18.33
C GLY A 117 5.92 9.93 -19.61
N ASP A 118 4.92 9.38 -20.30
CA ASP A 118 4.78 9.13 -21.74
C ASP A 118 3.40 8.51 -21.98
#